data_AF-A0AA37QNP2-F1
#
_entry.id   AF-A0AA37QNP2-F1
#
_cell.length_a   1.000
_cell.length_b   1.000
_cell.length_c   1.000
_cell.angle_alpha   90.00
_cell.angle_beta   90.00
_cell.angle_gamma   90.00
#
_symmetry.space_group_name_H-M   'P 1'
#
loop_
_entity.id
_entity.type
_entity.pdbx_description
1 polymer ?
#
loop_
_entity_poly.entity_id
_entity_poly.type
_entity_poly.pdbx_seq_one_letter_code
_entity_poly.pdbx_strand_id
1 'polypeptide(L)'
;MLTQTTQTSFDFTFAPPAGVRSVSATRRKTSTKRRFTDAELRAAVSRFGDDDELIASHLRTSVTDVHRRRKKLGIAKVTWTLEARRRLFLMATRTPRPTNAEIAREFGCSVGAIETALSRHNISRGGVSAGPAKPRNLSAKVEKRCMRCKGPFVPAHRHNYMCNGCRAEVANMAA
;
A
#
# COMPACT_ATOMS: atom_id res chain seq x y z
N MET A 1 -43.96 66.02 15.40
CA MET A 1 -43.08 65.98 14.21
C MET A 1 -42.68 64.53 13.98
N LEU A 2 -43.27 63.88 12.99
CA LEU A 2 -43.04 62.46 12.66
C LEU A 2 -42.28 62.40 11.33
N THR A 3 -41.05 61.88 11.36
CA THR A 3 -40.20 61.69 10.18
C THR A 3 -40.61 60.43 9.44
N GLN A 4 -41.01 60.57 8.17
CA GLN A 4 -41.30 59.45 7.27
C GLN A 4 -39.99 58.96 6.65
N THR A 5 -39.70 57.66 6.80
CA THR A 5 -38.59 56.97 6.12
C THR A 5 -39.16 56.27 4.89
N THR A 6 -38.79 56.73 3.70
CA THR A 6 -39.15 56.10 2.43
C THR A 6 -38.26 54.87 2.19
N GLN A 7 -38.91 53.72 2.01
CA GLN A 7 -38.27 52.44 1.78
C GLN A 7 -38.20 52.19 0.26
N THR A 8 -37.01 52.33 -0.32
CA THR A 8 -36.73 52.02 -1.73
C THR A 8 -36.31 50.55 -1.86
N SER A 9 -37.19 49.70 -2.37
CA SER A 9 -36.89 48.32 -2.74
C SER A 9 -36.18 48.27 -4.10
N PHE A 10 -34.91 47.88 -4.12
CA PHE A 10 -34.18 47.53 -5.34
C PHE A 10 -34.20 46.00 -5.51
N ASP A 11 -34.97 45.51 -6.48
CA ASP A 11 -34.91 44.12 -6.92
C ASP A 11 -33.67 43.91 -7.79
N PHE A 12 -32.63 43.33 -7.19
CA PHE A 12 -31.40 42.99 -7.87
C PHE A 12 -31.45 41.52 -8.32
N THR A 13 -31.94 41.29 -9.55
CA THR A 13 -31.99 39.95 -10.15
C THR A 13 -30.59 39.55 -10.60
N PHE A 14 -29.89 38.77 -9.77
CA PHE A 14 -28.55 38.26 -10.06
C PHE A 14 -28.64 37.10 -11.06
N ALA A 15 -28.34 37.36 -12.34
CA ALA A 15 -28.20 36.31 -13.35
C ALA A 15 -26.90 35.52 -13.10
N PRO A 16 -26.94 34.18 -12.97
CA PRO A 16 -25.73 33.39 -12.76
C PRO A 16 -24.87 33.35 -14.04
N PRO A 17 -23.53 33.39 -13.92
CA PRO A 17 -22.64 33.34 -15.08
C PRO A 17 -22.72 32.00 -15.80
N ALA A 18 -22.91 32.06 -17.12
CA ALA A 18 -22.90 30.91 -18.02
C ALA A 18 -21.48 30.30 -18.07
N GLY A 19 -21.24 29.25 -17.29
CA GLY A 19 -19.93 28.61 -17.28
C GLY A 19 -19.75 27.40 -16.37
N VAL A 20 -20.82 26.74 -15.91
CA VAL A 20 -20.69 25.53 -15.09
C VAL A 20 -20.33 24.36 -16.01
N ARG A 21 -19.04 24.05 -16.10
CA ARG A 21 -18.55 22.79 -16.71
C ARG A 21 -19.21 21.63 -15.99
N SER A 22 -20.01 20.87 -16.72
CA SER A 22 -20.60 19.62 -16.26
C SER A 22 -19.47 18.67 -15.84
N VAL A 23 -19.35 18.45 -14.53
CA VAL A 23 -18.49 17.39 -14.01
C VAL A 23 -19.20 16.09 -14.37
N SER A 24 -18.80 15.50 -15.49
CA SER A 24 -19.24 14.17 -15.91
C SER A 24 -18.98 13.19 -14.77
N ALA A 25 -20.01 12.92 -13.97
CA ALA A 25 -19.97 11.95 -12.91
C ALA A 25 -19.72 10.59 -13.56
N THR A 26 -18.45 10.18 -13.62
CA THR A 26 -18.08 8.82 -13.97
C THR A 26 -18.77 7.91 -12.95
N ARG A 27 -19.90 7.34 -13.36
CA ARG A 27 -20.69 6.37 -12.60
C ARG A 27 -19.79 5.16 -12.35
N ARG A 28 -19.03 5.19 -11.25
CA ARG A 28 -18.23 4.06 -10.80
C ARG A 28 -19.20 2.91 -10.65
N LYS A 29 -19.11 1.91 -11.53
CA LYS A 29 -19.79 0.64 -11.39
C LYS A 29 -19.38 0.09 -10.03
N THR A 30 -20.24 0.26 -9.03
CA THR A 30 -20.07 -0.37 -7.72
C THR A 30 -20.30 -1.85 -7.96
N SER A 31 -19.22 -2.56 -8.31
CA SER A 31 -19.16 -4.01 -8.27
C SER A 31 -19.79 -4.43 -6.95
N THR A 32 -20.90 -5.16 -7.03
CA THR A 32 -21.58 -5.82 -5.91
C THR A 32 -20.68 -6.95 -5.41
N LYS A 33 -19.51 -6.57 -4.86
CA LYS A 33 -18.64 -7.51 -4.17
C LYS A 33 -19.44 -8.08 -3.01
N ARG A 34 -19.54 -9.40 -2.95
CA ARG A 34 -20.12 -10.13 -1.83
C ARG A 34 -19.48 -9.60 -0.55
N ARG A 35 -20.30 -8.99 0.30
CA ARG A 35 -19.85 -8.51 1.61
C ARG A 35 -19.81 -9.73 2.53
N PHE A 36 -18.63 -10.08 3.02
CA PHE A 36 -18.50 -11.09 4.07
C PHE A 36 -18.96 -10.49 5.41
N THR A 37 -19.48 -11.34 6.29
CA THR A 37 -19.97 -10.95 7.62
C THR A 37 -18.82 -10.87 8.63
N ASP A 38 -19.05 -10.17 9.73
CA ASP A 38 -18.06 -10.08 10.81
C ASP A 38 -17.79 -11.44 11.47
N ALA A 39 -18.80 -12.32 11.49
CA ALA A 39 -18.67 -13.69 11.98
C ALA A 39 -17.77 -14.54 11.06
N GLU A 40 -17.96 -14.45 9.74
CA GLU A 40 -17.09 -15.13 8.75
C GLU A 40 -15.64 -14.65 8.89
N LEU A 41 -15.42 -13.36 9.11
CA LEU A 41 -14.07 -12.83 9.33
C LEU A 41 -13.44 -13.37 10.61
N ARG A 42 -14.17 -13.42 11.73
CA ARG A 42 -13.65 -13.97 12.99
C ARG A 42 -13.34 -15.47 12.86
N ALA A 43 -14.20 -16.23 12.19
CA ALA A 43 -13.96 -17.64 11.91
C ALA A 43 -12.71 -17.84 11.04
N ALA A 44 -12.54 -17.00 10.01
CA ALA A 44 -11.36 -17.04 9.16
C ALA A 44 -10.09 -16.66 9.92
N VAL A 45 -10.13 -15.62 10.76
CA VAL A 45 -8.99 -15.25 11.64
C VAL A 45 -8.68 -16.38 12.62
N SER A 46 -9.68 -17.03 13.21
CA SER A 46 -9.45 -18.18 14.10
C SER A 46 -8.81 -19.36 13.37
N ARG A 47 -9.09 -19.54 12.07
CA ARG A 47 -8.57 -20.66 11.27
C ARG A 47 -7.19 -20.39 10.68
N PHE A 48 -6.98 -19.19 10.15
CA PHE A 48 -5.77 -18.82 9.41
C PHE A 48 -4.82 -17.91 10.20
N GLY A 49 -5.22 -17.52 11.42
CA GLY A 49 -4.47 -16.60 12.27
C GLY A 49 -4.40 -15.20 11.66
N ASP A 50 -3.16 -14.75 11.43
CA ASP A 50 -2.86 -13.40 10.97
C ASP A 50 -2.66 -13.25 9.45
N ASP A 51 -2.89 -14.31 8.70
CA ASP A 51 -2.63 -14.33 7.27
C ASP A 51 -3.74 -13.66 6.46
N ASP A 52 -3.60 -12.34 6.25
CA ASP A 52 -4.61 -11.58 5.52
C ASP A 52 -4.74 -12.04 4.05
N GLU A 53 -3.72 -12.66 3.45
CA GLU A 53 -3.78 -13.18 2.07
C GLU A 53 -4.62 -14.46 1.99
N LEU A 54 -4.39 -15.42 2.90
CA LEU A 54 -5.20 -16.63 2.99
C LEU A 54 -6.65 -16.29 3.37
N ILE A 55 -6.84 -15.36 4.31
CA ILE A 55 -8.19 -14.90 4.71
C ILE A 55 -8.89 -14.23 3.52
N ALA A 56 -8.20 -13.37 2.77
CA ALA A 56 -8.76 -12.72 1.60
C ALA A 56 -9.15 -13.71 0.50
N SER A 57 -8.28 -14.70 0.23
CA SER A 57 -8.53 -15.78 -0.72
C SER A 57 -9.75 -16.61 -0.29
N HIS A 58 -9.82 -17.01 0.98
CA HIS A 58 -10.93 -17.79 1.53
C HIS A 58 -12.28 -17.06 1.46
N LEU A 59 -12.29 -15.77 1.82
CA LEU A 59 -13.50 -14.93 1.81
C LEU A 59 -13.81 -14.37 0.41
N ARG A 60 -12.98 -14.67 -0.60
CA ARG A 60 -13.05 -14.12 -1.97
C ARG A 60 -13.14 -12.59 -1.99
N THR A 61 -12.34 -11.95 -1.15
CA THR A 61 -12.29 -10.50 -1.01
C THR A 61 -10.87 -9.97 -1.25
N SER A 62 -10.69 -8.65 -1.17
CA SER A 62 -9.36 -8.06 -1.24
C SER A 62 -8.68 -8.03 0.13
N VAL A 63 -7.35 -8.15 0.15
CA VAL A 63 -6.52 -8.05 1.37
C VAL A 63 -6.77 -6.72 2.08
N THR A 64 -6.98 -5.63 1.33
CA THR A 64 -7.26 -4.31 1.89
C THR A 64 -8.62 -4.25 2.59
N ASP A 65 -9.63 -4.97 2.09
CA ASP A 65 -10.94 -5.11 2.73
C ASP A 65 -10.83 -5.86 4.05
N VAL A 66 -10.11 -6.99 4.07
CA VAL A 66 -9.83 -7.76 5.29
C VAL A 66 -9.13 -6.88 6.32
N HIS A 67 -8.07 -6.19 5.91
CA HIS A 67 -7.29 -5.33 6.80
C HIS A 67 -8.15 -4.22 7.42
N ARG A 68 -8.92 -3.51 6.59
CA ARG A 68 -9.84 -2.46 7.03
C ARG A 68 -10.88 -2.99 8.01
N ARG A 69 -11.44 -4.18 7.74
CA ARG A 69 -12.49 -4.76 8.58
C ARG A 69 -11.94 -5.29 9.90
N ARG A 70 -10.77 -5.93 9.91
CA ARG A 70 -10.07 -6.32 11.15
C ARG A 70 -9.81 -5.11 12.04
N LYS A 71 -9.32 -4.01 11.45
CA LYS A 71 -9.11 -2.75 12.18
C LYS A 71 -10.41 -2.20 12.78
N LYS A 72 -11.52 -2.24 12.02
CA LYS A 72 -12.84 -1.81 12.51
C LYS A 72 -13.34 -2.68 13.67
N LEU A 73 -13.07 -3.97 13.64
CA LEU A 73 -13.49 -4.93 14.69
C LEU A 73 -12.51 -4.99 15.88
N GLY A 74 -11.41 -4.24 15.86
CA GLY A 74 -10.39 -4.30 16.91
C GLY A 74 -9.66 -5.64 16.99
N ILE A 75 -9.70 -6.46 15.91
CA ILE A 75 -8.97 -7.73 15.86
C ILE A 75 -7.50 -7.40 15.65
N ALA A 76 -6.75 -7.33 16.75
CA ALA A 76 -5.33 -7.05 16.73
C ALA A 76 -4.59 -8.11 15.90
N LYS A 77 -3.57 -7.66 15.16
CA LYS A 77 -2.54 -8.58 14.66
C LYS A 77 -1.58 -8.89 15.80
N VAL A 78 -0.95 -10.06 15.75
CA VAL A 78 0.17 -10.41 16.63
C VAL A 78 1.15 -9.26 16.57
N THR A 79 1.25 -8.58 17.71
CA THR A 79 2.16 -7.47 17.89
C THR A 79 3.48 -8.11 18.31
N TRP A 80 4.52 -7.93 17.51
CA TRP A 80 5.83 -8.48 17.82
C TRP A 80 6.49 -7.70 18.96
N THR A 81 6.05 -7.99 20.19
CA THR A 81 6.66 -7.46 21.43
C THR A 81 8.13 -7.84 21.50
N LEU A 82 8.91 -7.14 22.34
CA LEU A 82 10.32 -7.49 22.53
C LEU A 82 10.48 -8.93 23.02
N GLU A 83 9.57 -9.39 23.88
CA GLU A 83 9.54 -10.76 24.40
C GLU A 83 9.22 -11.78 23.29
N ALA A 84 8.20 -11.53 22.47
CA ALA A 84 7.86 -12.40 21.34
C ALA A 84 9.04 -12.51 20.35
N ARG A 85 9.76 -11.40 20.13
CA ARG A 85 10.98 -11.38 19.29
C ARG A 85 12.10 -12.20 19.90
N ARG A 86 12.35 -12.09 21.21
CA ARG A 86 13.35 -12.92 21.92
C ARG A 86 12.99 -14.40 21.82
N ARG A 87 11.73 -14.75 22.04
CA ARG A 87 11.27 -16.15 21.91
C ARG A 87 11.42 -16.67 20.48
N LEU A 88 11.10 -15.85 19.47
CA LEU A 88 11.27 -16.20 18.05
C LEU A 88 12.73 -16.45 17.73
N PHE A 89 13.63 -15.58 18.22
CA PHE A 89 15.08 -15.75 18.06
C PHE A 89 15.55 -17.07 18.69
N LEU A 90 15.20 -17.31 19.95
CA LEU A 90 15.55 -18.55 20.65
C LEU A 90 15.08 -19.79 19.92
N MET A 91 13.84 -19.81 19.43
CA MET A 91 13.33 -20.93 18.63
C MET A 91 14.09 -21.09 17.31
N ALA A 92 14.36 -19.98 16.61
CA ALA A 92 15.04 -20.00 15.33
C ALA A 92 16.50 -20.47 15.43
N THR A 93 17.15 -20.34 16.59
CA THR A 93 18.54 -20.73 16.84
C THR A 93 18.69 -22.08 17.54
N ARG A 94 17.60 -22.77 17.92
CA ARG A 94 17.66 -24.11 18.54
C ARG A 94 18.25 -25.17 17.60
N THR A 95 18.86 -26.20 18.19
CA THR A 95 19.37 -27.40 17.50
C THR A 95 18.72 -28.66 18.08
N PRO A 96 18.00 -29.48 17.30
CA PRO A 96 17.70 -29.30 15.87
C PRO A 96 16.78 -28.09 15.64
N ARG A 97 16.93 -27.47 14.46
CA ARG A 97 16.21 -26.25 14.12
C ARG A 97 14.76 -26.56 13.75
N PRO A 98 13.76 -25.97 14.44
CA PRO A 98 12.36 -26.18 14.08
C PRO A 98 12.01 -25.54 12.73
N THR A 99 11.05 -26.15 12.04
CA THR A 99 10.53 -25.63 10.77
C THR A 99 9.73 -24.35 10.98
N ASN A 100 9.57 -23.50 9.95
CA ASN A 100 8.73 -22.30 10.08
C ASN A 100 7.28 -22.65 10.47
N ALA A 101 6.77 -23.80 10.00
CA ALA A 101 5.44 -24.28 10.34
C ALA A 101 5.29 -24.62 11.84
N GLU A 102 6.31 -25.25 12.44
CA GLU A 102 6.33 -25.55 13.87
C GLU A 102 6.40 -24.27 14.72
N ILE A 103 7.26 -23.33 14.33
CA ILE A 103 7.35 -22.02 14.99
C ILE A 103 6.00 -21.29 14.89
N ALA A 104 5.39 -21.27 13.70
CA ALA A 104 4.10 -20.63 13.46
C ALA A 104 3.00 -21.23 14.34
N ARG A 105 2.97 -22.57 14.48
CA ARG A 105 2.04 -23.27 15.37
C ARG A 105 2.25 -22.88 16.84
N GLU A 106 3.50 -22.75 17.29
CA GLU A 106 3.80 -22.37 18.67
C GLU A 106 3.42 -20.91 18.98
N PHE A 107 3.54 -20.02 18.00
CA PHE A 107 3.13 -18.61 18.12
C PHE A 107 1.65 -18.36 17.82
N GLY A 108 0.91 -19.36 17.34
CA GLY A 108 -0.49 -19.20 16.90
C GLY A 108 -0.64 -18.24 15.72
N CYS A 109 0.40 -18.11 14.89
CA CYS A 109 0.41 -17.21 13.75
C CYS A 109 0.62 -17.97 12.44
N SER A 110 0.56 -17.27 11.31
CA SER A 110 0.82 -17.91 10.01
C SER A 110 2.31 -18.05 9.73
N VAL A 111 2.65 -18.98 8.84
CA VAL A 111 4.03 -19.20 8.38
C VAL A 111 4.60 -17.93 7.73
N GLY A 112 3.80 -17.25 6.90
CA GLY A 112 4.19 -15.99 6.28
C GLY A 112 4.44 -14.86 7.30
N ALA A 113 3.71 -14.84 8.41
CA ALA A 113 3.96 -13.90 9.51
C ALA A 113 5.32 -14.16 10.17
N ILE A 114 5.69 -15.43 10.38
CA ILE A 114 7.02 -15.82 10.89
C ILE A 114 8.13 -15.44 9.90
N GLU A 115 7.97 -15.74 8.61
CA GLU A 115 8.97 -15.37 7.59
C GLU A 115 9.18 -13.87 7.51
N THR A 116 8.08 -13.12 7.54
CA THR A 116 8.11 -11.67 7.60
C THR A 116 8.81 -11.16 8.86
N ALA A 117 8.55 -11.77 10.03
CA ALA A 117 9.18 -11.39 11.29
C ALA A 117 10.69 -11.71 11.30
N LEU A 118 11.09 -12.90 10.85
CA LEU A 118 12.49 -13.30 10.73
C LEU A 118 13.25 -12.37 9.77
N SER A 119 12.65 -12.04 8.63
CA SER A 119 13.23 -11.11 7.65
C SER A 119 13.36 -9.69 8.21
N ARG A 120 12.30 -9.15 8.83
CA ARG A 120 12.31 -7.79 9.39
C ARG A 120 13.29 -7.61 10.55
N HIS A 121 13.51 -8.67 11.32
CA HIS A 121 14.40 -8.66 12.48
C HIS A 121 15.81 -9.18 12.17
N ASN A 122 16.15 -9.41 10.89
CA ASN A 122 17.44 -9.93 10.44
C ASN A 122 17.87 -11.20 11.20
N ILE A 123 16.92 -12.06 11.53
CA ILE A 123 17.20 -13.35 12.18
C ILE A 123 17.57 -14.31 11.05
N SER A 124 18.82 -14.20 10.60
CA SER A 124 19.35 -15.01 9.51
C SER A 124 19.25 -16.48 9.87
N ARG A 125 18.55 -17.24 9.03
CA ARG A 125 18.59 -18.70 9.09
C ARG A 125 19.93 -19.11 8.51
N GLY A 126 20.97 -19.19 9.34
CA GLY A 126 22.40 -19.36 8.99
C GLY A 126 22.71 -20.39 7.92
N GLY A 127 22.39 -20.07 6.67
CA GLY A 127 23.01 -20.57 5.46
C GLY A 127 23.98 -19.48 5.01
N VAL A 128 25.14 -19.91 4.55
CA VAL A 128 26.34 -19.14 4.16
C VAL A 128 26.08 -18.22 2.93
N SER A 129 24.83 -17.84 2.64
CA SER A 129 24.40 -17.17 1.41
C SER A 129 23.44 -16.01 1.67
N ALA A 130 23.75 -15.17 2.64
CA ALA A 130 23.17 -13.84 2.74
C ALA A 130 24.27 -12.85 3.16
N GLY A 131 24.99 -12.34 2.15
CA GLY A 131 25.72 -11.08 2.31
C GLY A 131 24.78 -10.01 2.89
N PRO A 132 25.33 -8.97 3.52
CA PRO A 132 24.55 -7.94 4.21
C PRO A 132 23.40 -7.51 3.30
N ALA A 133 22.15 -7.67 3.80
CA ALA A 133 20.98 -7.25 3.06
C ALA A 133 21.22 -5.82 2.60
N LYS A 134 21.47 -5.64 1.29
CA LYS A 134 21.66 -4.30 0.72
C LYS A 134 20.49 -3.46 1.23
N PRO A 135 20.73 -2.31 1.89
CA PRO A 135 19.64 -1.45 2.28
C PRO A 135 18.82 -1.20 1.02
N ARG A 136 17.51 -1.51 1.08
CA ARG A 136 16.55 -1.06 0.06
C ARG A 136 16.46 0.46 0.18
N ASN A 137 17.51 1.16 -0.24
CA ASN A 137 17.50 2.58 -0.50
C ASN A 137 16.60 2.79 -1.72
N LEU A 138 15.29 2.84 -1.48
CA LEU A 138 14.31 3.39 -2.42
C LEU A 138 14.61 4.87 -2.75
N SER A 139 15.49 5.50 -1.98
CA SER A 139 16.04 6.85 -2.16
C SER A 139 17.32 6.90 -2.99
N ALA A 140 17.99 5.77 -3.26
CA ALA A 140 18.98 5.70 -4.32
C ALA A 140 18.21 5.71 -5.65
N LYS A 141 17.71 6.89 -6.03
CA LYS A 141 17.47 7.21 -7.44
C LYS A 141 18.78 6.84 -8.14
N VAL A 142 18.82 5.66 -8.74
CA VAL A 142 19.75 5.41 -9.84
C VAL A 142 19.41 6.53 -10.80
N GLU A 143 20.25 7.55 -10.88
CA GLU A 143 20.14 8.60 -11.88
C GLU A 143 20.16 7.87 -13.21
N LYS A 144 18.97 7.68 -13.78
CA LYS A 144 18.81 6.97 -15.04
C LYS A 144 19.57 7.82 -16.05
N ARG A 145 20.65 7.30 -16.59
CA ARG A 145 21.43 7.97 -17.63
C ARG A 145 20.72 7.78 -18.96
N CYS A 146 20.85 8.75 -19.86
CA CYS A 146 20.35 8.60 -21.22
C CYS A 146 20.98 7.36 -21.89
N MET A 147 20.18 6.53 -22.57
CA MET A 147 20.69 5.31 -23.21
C MET A 147 21.65 5.60 -24.37
N ARG A 148 21.55 6.78 -25.01
CA ARG A 148 22.35 7.16 -26.18
C ARG A 148 23.65 7.89 -25.78
N CYS A 149 23.58 8.90 -24.91
CA CYS A 149 24.75 9.72 -24.56
C CYS A 149 25.24 9.56 -23.10
N LYS A 150 24.60 8.71 -22.29
CA LYS A 150 24.90 8.51 -20.86
C LYS A 150 24.83 9.77 -19.97
N GLY A 151 24.27 10.88 -20.46
CA GLY A 151 24.07 12.12 -19.71
C GLY A 151 22.95 12.03 -18.64
N PRO A 152 22.92 12.93 -17.65
CA PRO A 152 21.92 12.94 -16.59
C PRO A 152 20.52 13.23 -17.16
N PHE A 153 19.52 12.47 -16.70
CA PHE A 153 18.14 12.60 -17.19
C PHE A 153 17.37 13.65 -16.39
N VAL A 154 16.78 14.62 -17.11
CA VAL A 154 15.88 15.64 -16.51
C VAL A 154 14.44 15.14 -16.66
N PRO A 155 13.73 14.84 -15.55
CA PRO A 155 12.41 14.23 -15.65
C PRO A 155 11.33 15.29 -15.89
N ALA A 156 10.86 15.44 -17.13
CA ALA A 156 9.58 16.11 -17.38
C ALA A 156 8.42 15.11 -17.38
N HIS A 157 8.49 13.99 -18.10
CA HIS A 157 7.48 12.92 -18.04
C HIS A 157 8.08 11.55 -18.39
N ARG A 158 7.67 10.51 -17.64
CA ARG A 158 8.35 9.21 -17.42
C ARG A 158 8.39 8.21 -18.58
N HIS A 159 8.26 8.60 -19.85
CA HIS A 159 8.00 7.60 -20.90
C HIS A 159 9.10 7.39 -21.95
N ASN A 160 10.21 8.13 -21.97
CA ASN A 160 11.33 7.83 -22.86
C ASN A 160 12.68 8.08 -22.18
N TYR A 161 13.55 7.07 -22.12
CA TYR A 161 14.90 7.10 -21.53
C TYR A 161 15.93 7.88 -22.40
N MET A 162 15.50 8.96 -23.05
CA MET A 162 16.34 9.82 -23.89
C MET A 162 16.40 11.23 -23.29
N CYS A 163 17.59 11.82 -23.23
CA CYS A 163 17.71 13.24 -22.86
C CYS A 163 17.13 14.13 -23.97
N ASN A 164 16.87 15.40 -23.64
CA ASN A 164 16.29 16.36 -24.60
C ASN A 164 17.14 16.53 -25.86
N GLY A 165 18.48 16.52 -25.74
CA GLY A 165 19.39 16.61 -26.90
C GLY A 165 19.24 15.44 -27.87
N CYS A 166 19.36 14.20 -27.38
CA CYS A 166 19.17 13.02 -28.24
C CYS A 166 17.74 12.90 -28.78
N ARG A 167 16.74 13.45 -28.08
CA ARG A 167 15.36 13.49 -28.57
C ARG A 167 15.19 14.48 -29.72
N ALA A 168 15.85 15.65 -29.66
CA ALA A 168 15.87 16.63 -30.74
C ALA A 168 16.59 16.09 -31.99
N GLU A 169 17.72 15.39 -31.81
CA GLU A 169 18.42 14.74 -32.93
C GLU A 169 17.54 13.73 -33.66
N VAL A 170 16.82 12.86 -32.93
CA VAL A 170 15.90 11.90 -33.56
C VAL A 170 14.73 12.60 -34.25
N ALA A 171 14.19 13.66 -33.65
CA ALA A 171 13.14 14.45 -34.30
C ALA A 171 13.63 15.09 -35.61
N ASN A 172 14.86 15.60 -35.63
CA ASN A 172 15.48 16.18 -36.83
C ASN A 172 15.84 15.13 -37.89
N MET A 173 16.12 13.88 -37.50
CA MET A 173 16.34 12.77 -38.44
C MET A 173 15.04 12.23 -39.05
N ALA A 174 13.90 12.48 -38.39
CA ALA A 174 12.59 12.00 -38.81
C ALA A 174 11.78 13.05 -39.60
N ALA A 175 12.28 14.29 -39.66
CA ALA A 175 11.76 15.38 -40.48
C ALA A 175 12.51 15.44 -41.82
#